data_AF-A0A962EQ06-F1
#
_entry.id   AF-A0A962EQ06-F1
#
_cell.length_a   1.000
_cell.length_b   1.000
_cell.length_c   1.000
_cell.angle_alpha   90.00
_cell.angle_beta   90.00
_cell.angle_gamma   90.00
#
_symmetry.space_group_name_H-M   'P 1'
#
loop_
_entity.id
_entity.type
_entity.pdbx_description
1 polymer ?
#
loop_
_entity_poly.entity_id
_entity_poly.type
_entity_poly.pdbx_seq_one_letter_code
_entity_poly.pdbx_strand_id
1 'polypeptide(L)'
;MKHRFPMAALTLALFANFAYAAGELVVEPGKVYTVTKQQQDLELDRLVLGDGARLAFDEGVSYWNLIAGEASIGQNVVIDGGGRDGQPGIDAAPVVPEQAESCSRGEKGNTGGSGGDGGDAV
;
A
#
# COMPACT_ATOMS: atom_id res chain seq x y z
N MET A 1 0.74 9.41 -58.49
CA MET A 1 -0.45 8.99 -57.73
C MET A 1 0.03 8.17 -56.54
N LYS A 2 -0.35 8.57 -55.32
CA LYS A 2 0.18 8.05 -54.05
C LYS A 2 -0.55 6.75 -53.67
N HIS A 3 0.13 5.62 -53.68
CA HIS A 3 -0.39 4.37 -53.11
C HIS A 3 -0.14 4.36 -51.60
N ARG A 4 -1.21 4.53 -50.82
CA ARG A 4 -1.21 4.37 -49.36
C ARG A 4 -1.50 2.90 -49.07
N PHE A 5 -0.51 2.14 -48.62
CA PHE A 5 -0.72 0.83 -48.00
C PHE A 5 -0.87 1.02 -46.49
N PRO A 6 -1.99 0.63 -45.86
CA PRO A 6 -2.12 0.70 -44.41
C PRO A 6 -1.33 -0.45 -43.77
N MET A 7 -0.40 -0.07 -42.90
CA MET A 7 0.44 -0.93 -42.08
C MET A 7 -0.45 -1.57 -40.99
N ALA A 8 -0.84 -2.83 -41.19
CA ALA A 8 -1.52 -3.62 -40.16
C ALA A 8 -0.47 -4.14 -39.18
N ALA A 9 -0.35 -3.47 -38.03
CA ALA A 9 0.46 -3.93 -36.91
C ALA A 9 -0.25 -5.10 -36.21
N LEU A 10 0.25 -6.32 -36.42
CA LEU A 10 -0.17 -7.52 -35.71
C LEU A 10 0.61 -7.60 -34.39
N THR A 11 0.01 -7.10 -33.31
CA THR A 11 0.59 -7.11 -31.96
C THR A 11 0.57 -8.54 -31.40
N LEU A 12 1.74 -9.16 -31.30
CA LEU A 12 1.95 -10.45 -30.65
C LEU A 12 1.86 -10.28 -29.13
N ALA A 13 0.74 -10.65 -28.53
CA ALA A 13 0.61 -10.71 -27.08
C ALA A 13 1.42 -11.89 -26.54
N LEU A 14 2.63 -11.60 -26.03
CA LEU A 14 3.36 -12.53 -25.17
C LEU A 14 2.56 -12.68 -23.88
N PHE A 15 1.91 -13.84 -23.70
CA PHE A 15 1.47 -14.28 -22.39
C PHE A 15 2.72 -14.49 -21.54
N ALA A 16 2.97 -13.56 -20.61
CA ALA A 16 4.01 -13.71 -19.61
C ALA A 16 3.67 -14.95 -18.75
N ASN A 17 4.50 -15.98 -18.87
CA ASN A 17 4.49 -17.11 -17.95
C ASN A 17 4.85 -16.57 -16.56
N PHE A 18 3.88 -16.52 -15.64
CA PHE A 18 4.15 -16.33 -14.22
C PHE A 18 4.75 -17.62 -13.65
N ALA A 19 6.00 -17.89 -13.99
CA ALA A 19 6.84 -18.73 -13.18
C ALA A 19 7.22 -17.89 -11.95
N TYR A 20 6.65 -18.20 -10.79
CA TYR A 20 7.21 -17.79 -9.50
C TYR A 20 8.57 -18.47 -9.38
N ALA A 21 9.60 -17.86 -9.99
CA ALA A 21 10.97 -18.18 -9.70
C ALA A 21 11.23 -17.67 -8.28
N ALA A 22 11.72 -18.55 -7.41
CA ALA A 22 12.33 -18.18 -6.15
C ALA A 22 13.36 -17.07 -6.46
N GLY A 23 13.01 -15.86 -6.07
CA GLY A 23 13.62 -14.64 -6.57
C GLY A 23 14.36 -13.90 -5.48
N GLU A 24 15.20 -12.95 -5.88
CA GLU A 24 15.80 -11.99 -4.97
C GLU A 24 15.04 -10.66 -5.04
N LEU A 25 14.69 -10.09 -3.89
CA LEU A 25 14.21 -8.71 -3.80
C LEU A 25 15.31 -7.85 -3.19
N VAL A 26 15.85 -6.91 -3.99
CA VAL A 26 16.81 -5.91 -3.53
C VAL A 26 16.17 -4.53 -3.56
N VAL A 27 16.10 -3.89 -2.40
CA VAL A 27 15.75 -2.49 -2.25
C VAL A 27 17.01 -1.72 -1.90
N GLU A 28 17.49 -0.90 -2.83
CA GLU A 28 18.69 -0.09 -2.63
C GLU A 28 18.55 0.88 -1.43
N PRO A 29 19.66 1.32 -0.82
CA PRO A 29 19.64 2.30 0.27
C PRO A 29 18.82 3.55 -0.06
N GLY A 30 17.95 3.96 0.88
CA GLY A 30 17.10 5.14 0.77
C GLY A 30 15.96 5.03 -0.25
N LYS A 31 15.78 3.88 -0.91
CA LYS A 31 14.71 3.70 -1.91
C LYS A 31 13.42 3.23 -1.27
N VAL A 32 12.33 3.58 -1.94
CA VAL A 32 10.99 3.08 -1.62
C VAL A 32 10.64 1.97 -2.58
N TYR A 33 10.18 0.85 -2.05
CA TYR A 33 9.61 -0.25 -2.81
C TYR A 33 8.13 -0.42 -2.41
N THR A 34 7.25 -0.44 -3.42
CA THR A 34 5.81 -0.55 -3.22
C THR A 34 5.37 -1.99 -3.49
N VAL A 35 4.89 -2.65 -2.45
CA VAL A 35 4.26 -3.98 -2.52
C VAL A 35 2.89 -3.83 -3.15
N THR A 36 2.64 -4.59 -4.21
CA THR A 36 1.38 -4.60 -4.94
C THR A 36 0.48 -5.77 -4.51
N LYS A 37 -0.79 -5.77 -4.94
CA LYS A 37 -1.73 -6.87 -4.68
C LYS A 37 -1.24 -8.23 -5.16
N GLN A 38 -0.47 -8.27 -6.25
CA GLN A 38 0.07 -9.53 -6.78
C GLN A 38 1.22 -10.09 -5.92
N GLN A 39 1.71 -9.31 -4.96
CA GLN A 39 2.86 -9.63 -4.12
C GLN A 39 2.47 -9.76 -2.65
N GLN A 40 1.17 -9.93 -2.36
CA GLN A 40 0.65 -10.15 -1.01
C GLN A 40 1.17 -11.44 -0.39
N ASP A 41 1.45 -12.45 -1.20
CA ASP A 41 2.17 -13.65 -0.81
C ASP A 41 3.44 -13.73 -1.65
N LEU A 42 4.59 -13.58 -1.00
CA LEU A 42 5.89 -13.54 -1.67
C LEU A 42 6.87 -14.50 -1.00
N GLU A 43 7.38 -15.44 -1.79
CA GLU A 43 8.45 -16.34 -1.39
C GLU A 43 9.72 -16.00 -2.17
N LEU A 44 10.80 -15.73 -1.45
CA LEU A 44 12.09 -15.31 -1.97
C LEU A 44 13.18 -16.24 -1.49
N ASP A 45 14.21 -16.42 -2.31
CA ASP A 45 15.46 -17.00 -1.81
C ASP A 45 16.18 -15.97 -0.94
N ARG A 46 16.14 -14.69 -1.34
CA ARG A 46 16.89 -13.62 -0.67
C ARG A 46 16.16 -12.29 -0.67
N LEU A 47 16.17 -11.61 0.47
CA LEU A 47 15.72 -10.24 0.67
C LEU A 47 16.90 -9.36 1.07
N VAL A 48 17.10 -8.23 0.39
CA VAL A 48 18.08 -7.22 0.76
C VAL A 48 17.40 -5.86 0.84
N LEU A 49 17.37 -5.28 2.04
CA LEU A 49 16.92 -3.92 2.28
C LEU A 49 18.12 -3.06 2.68
N GLY A 50 18.52 -2.13 1.82
CA GLY A 50 19.62 -1.21 2.10
C GLY A 50 19.28 -0.18 3.19
N ASP A 51 20.30 0.52 3.69
CA ASP A 51 20.13 1.54 4.73
C ASP A 51 19.08 2.60 4.33
N GLY A 52 18.10 2.87 5.21
CA GLY A 52 17.05 3.83 4.96
C GLY A 52 16.00 3.39 3.92
N ALA A 53 16.03 2.13 3.46
CA ALA A 53 15.01 1.62 2.56
C ALA A 53 13.61 1.69 3.22
N ARG A 54 12.58 1.95 2.40
CA ARG A 54 11.19 1.96 2.83
C ARG A 54 10.37 0.97 2.01
N LEU A 55 9.63 0.12 2.70
CA LEU A 55 8.58 -0.70 2.09
C LEU A 55 7.25 0.00 2.33
N ALA A 56 6.50 0.23 1.25
CA ALA A 56 5.16 0.79 1.28
C ALA A 56 4.19 -0.20 0.61
N PHE A 57 2.89 -0.07 0.88
CA PHE A 57 1.86 -0.91 0.28
C PHE A 57 1.00 -0.09 -0.67
N ASP A 58 0.71 -0.65 -1.84
CA ASP A 58 -0.21 -0.05 -2.79
C ASP A 58 -1.67 -0.12 -2.29
N GLU A 59 -2.55 0.66 -2.90
CA GLU A 59 -3.96 0.68 -2.52
C GLU A 59 -4.60 -0.71 -2.66
N GLY A 60 -5.21 -1.16 -1.56
CA GLY A 60 -5.96 -2.41 -1.49
C GLY A 60 -5.12 -3.65 -1.21
N VAL A 61 -3.83 -3.52 -0.88
CA VAL A 61 -3.11 -4.55 -0.14
C VAL A 61 -3.68 -4.59 1.28
N SER A 62 -4.29 -5.72 1.65
CA SER A 62 -4.91 -5.90 2.97
C SER A 62 -4.04 -6.70 3.94
N TYR A 63 -3.13 -7.53 3.40
CA TYR A 63 -2.15 -8.30 4.15
C TYR A 63 -0.90 -8.47 3.28
N TRP A 64 0.23 -8.72 3.94
CA TRP A 64 1.46 -9.08 3.26
C TRP A 64 2.17 -10.19 4.04
N ASN A 65 2.37 -11.32 3.36
CA ASN A 65 3.07 -12.50 3.84
C ASN A 65 4.36 -12.65 3.01
N LEU A 66 5.50 -12.53 3.69
CA LEU A 66 6.82 -12.62 3.09
C LEU A 66 7.61 -13.74 3.73
N ILE A 67 8.05 -14.70 2.93
CA ILE A 67 8.99 -15.73 3.32
C ILE A 67 10.28 -15.53 2.52
N ALA A 68 11.41 -15.44 3.21
CA ALA A 68 12.72 -15.32 2.58
C ALA A 68 13.68 -16.36 3.16
N GLY A 69 14.41 -17.08 2.31
CA GLY A 69 15.46 -18.01 2.73
C GLY A 69 16.61 -17.31 3.45
N GLU A 70 16.99 -16.12 2.97
CA GLU A 70 17.96 -15.22 3.57
C GLU A 70 17.44 -13.78 3.60
N ALA A 71 17.73 -13.03 4.66
CA ALA A 71 17.40 -11.61 4.74
C ALA A 71 18.60 -10.78 5.25
N SER A 72 18.91 -9.69 4.53
CA SER A 72 19.87 -8.67 4.95
C SER A 72 19.15 -7.34 5.08
N ILE A 73 19.15 -6.77 6.29
CA ILE A 73 18.41 -5.54 6.63
C ILE A 73 19.42 -4.50 7.11
N GLY A 74 19.47 -3.38 6.39
CA GLY A 74 20.28 -2.22 6.73
C GLY A 74 19.74 -1.42 7.90
N GLN A 75 20.40 -0.32 8.21
CA GLN A 75 20.03 0.61 9.28
C GLN A 75 18.85 1.50 8.86
N ASN A 76 17.99 1.87 9.81
CA ASN A 76 16.88 2.81 9.60
C ASN A 76 15.88 2.40 8.49
N VAL A 77 15.72 1.10 8.26
CA VAL A 77 14.71 0.56 7.34
C VAL A 77 13.32 0.73 7.94
N VAL A 78 12.33 1.11 7.11
CA VAL A 78 10.93 1.28 7.53
C VAL A 78 10.02 0.38 6.70
N ILE A 79 9.16 -0.38 7.35
CA ILE A 79 8.04 -1.09 6.73
C ILE A 79 6.77 -0.34 7.11
N ASP A 80 6.19 0.37 6.16
CA ASP A 80 5.03 1.23 6.38
C ASP A 80 3.73 0.46 6.13
N GLY A 81 3.27 -0.28 7.13
CA GLY A 81 1.97 -0.95 7.15
C GLY A 81 0.80 -0.03 7.52
N GLY A 82 0.99 1.28 7.45
CA GLY A 82 -0.06 2.25 7.77
C GLY A 82 -1.27 2.08 6.85
N GLY A 83 -2.46 2.01 7.45
CA GLY A 83 -3.70 2.18 6.71
C GLY A 83 -3.84 3.61 6.19
N ARG A 84 -4.82 3.83 5.30
CA ARG A 84 -5.18 5.17 4.87
C ARG A 84 -5.59 6.04 6.05
N ASP A 85 -5.31 7.34 5.93
CA ASP A 85 -5.86 8.34 6.85
C ASP A 85 -7.39 8.20 6.94
N GLY A 86 -7.90 8.32 8.16
CA GLY A 86 -9.34 8.38 8.42
C GLY A 86 -9.97 9.61 7.74
N GLN A 87 -11.27 9.52 7.45
CA GLN A 87 -12.01 10.69 6.96
C GLN A 87 -12.01 11.79 8.02
N PRO A 88 -11.89 13.08 7.61
CA PRO A 88 -12.11 14.19 8.52
C PRO A 88 -13.47 14.09 9.22
N GLY A 89 -13.54 14.57 10.46
CA GLY A 89 -14.82 14.75 11.15
C GLY A 89 -15.72 15.75 10.42
N ILE A 90 -17.02 15.67 10.66
CA ILE A 90 -17.99 16.63 10.12
C ILE A 90 -17.85 17.95 10.88
N ASP A 91 -17.70 19.06 10.14
CA ASP A 91 -17.72 20.41 10.72
C ASP A 91 -19.07 20.67 11.40
N ALA A 92 -19.04 21.30 12.58
CA ALA A 92 -20.27 21.70 13.27
C ALA A 92 -21.07 22.70 12.42
N ALA A 93 -22.39 22.55 12.38
CA ALA A 93 -23.25 23.54 11.74
C ALA A 93 -23.09 24.91 12.42
N PRO A 94 -23.21 26.03 11.68
CA PRO A 94 -23.17 27.37 12.26
C PRO A 94 -24.22 27.50 13.37
N VAL A 95 -23.78 27.89 14.57
CA VAL A 95 -24.66 28.05 15.73
C VAL A 95 -25.61 29.23 15.47
N VAL A 96 -26.93 28.97 15.46
CA VAL A 96 -27.94 30.03 15.45
C VAL A 96 -28.06 30.54 16.90
N PRO A 97 -28.10 31.87 17.16
CA PRO A 97 -27.94 32.42 18.52
C PRO A 97 -28.89 31.84 19.57
N GLU A 98 -30.14 31.52 19.21
CA GLU A 98 -31.12 30.89 20.10
C GLU A 98 -30.76 29.46 20.51
N GLN A 99 -30.02 28.70 19.69
CA GLN A 99 -29.54 27.36 20.07
C GLN A 99 -28.34 27.45 21.01
N ALA A 100 -27.48 28.47 20.85
CA ALA A 100 -26.27 28.68 21.67
C ALA A 100 -26.57 28.83 23.17
N GLU A 101 -27.68 29.49 23.52
CA GLU A 101 -28.08 29.72 24.91
C GLU A 101 -28.54 28.42 25.62
N SER A 102 -28.95 27.42 24.84
CA SER A 102 -29.33 26.08 25.33
C SER A 102 -28.22 25.03 25.18
N CYS A 103 -27.10 25.38 24.55
CA CYS A 103 -26.01 24.45 24.30
C CYS A 103 -25.20 24.18 25.58
N SER A 104 -25.29 22.96 26.12
CA SER A 104 -24.16 22.42 26.90
C SER A 104 -22.97 22.22 25.97
N ARG A 105 -21.76 22.19 26.55
CA ARG A 105 -20.50 21.90 25.83
C ARG A 105 -20.74 20.73 24.88
N GLY A 106 -20.47 20.92 23.58
CA GLY A 106 -20.72 19.90 22.56
C GLY A 106 -20.11 18.57 22.98
N GLU A 107 -20.85 17.49 22.76
CA GLU A 107 -20.35 16.14 23.03
C GLU A 107 -19.01 15.96 22.34
N LYS A 108 -18.05 15.37 23.05
CA LYS A 108 -16.76 15.04 22.48
C LYS A 108 -16.99 14.23 21.20
N GLY A 109 -16.17 14.48 20.17
CA GLY A 109 -16.15 13.62 19.00
C GLY A 109 -15.97 12.15 19.44
N ASN A 110 -16.61 11.23 18.71
CA ASN A 110 -16.38 9.81 18.96
C ASN A 110 -14.88 9.51 18.84
N THR A 111 -14.37 8.67 19.74
CA THR A 111 -13.01 8.15 19.63
C THR A 111 -12.85 7.51 18.26
N GLY A 112 -11.76 7.82 17.55
CA GLY A 112 -11.39 7.10 16.33
C GLY A 112 -11.36 5.60 16.61
N GLY A 113 -11.82 4.79 15.67
CA GLY A 113 -11.78 3.34 15.81
C GLY A 113 -10.33 2.87 15.94
N SER A 114 -10.09 1.91 16.84
CA SER A 114 -8.84 1.15 16.83
C SER A 114 -8.70 0.42 15.49
N GLY A 115 -7.48 0.26 15.00
CA GLY A 115 -7.21 -0.75 13.98
C GLY A 115 -7.70 -2.11 14.50
N GLY A 116 -8.36 -2.89 13.63
CA GLY A 116 -8.77 -4.24 13.98
C GLY A 116 -7.57 -5.14 14.20
N ASP A 117 -7.75 -6.21 14.96
CA ASP A 117 -6.74 -7.24 15.14
C ASP A 117 -6.36 -7.84 13.78
N GLY A 118 -5.07 -8.08 13.57
CA GLY A 118 -4.62 -8.92 12.46
C GLY A 118 -5.19 -10.32 12.62
N GLY A 119 -5.83 -10.85 11.57
CA GLY A 119 -6.38 -12.21 11.61
C GLY A 119 -5.28 -13.26 11.62
N ASP A 120 -5.54 -14.38 12.30
CA ASP A 120 -4.67 -15.55 12.29
C ASP A 120 -4.54 -16.11 10.87
N ALA A 121 -3.31 -16.42 10.47
CA ALA A 121 -3.04 -17.13 9.21
C ALA A 121 -3.58 -18.57 9.30
N VAL A 122 -4.43 -18.96 8.33
CA VAL A 122 -4.84 -20.35 8.09
C VAL A 122 -3.96 -21.01 7.05
#